data_AF-A0AA88AHR9-F1
#
_entry.id   AF-A0AA88AHR9-F1
#
_cell.length_a   1.000
_cell.length_b   1.000
_cell.length_c   1.000
_cell.angle_alpha   90.00
_cell.angle_beta   90.00
_cell.angle_gamma   90.00
#
_symmetry.space_group_name_H-M   'P 1'
#
loop_
_entity.id
_entity.type
_entity.pdbx_description
1 polymer ?
#
loop_
_entity_poly.entity_id
_entity_poly.type
_entity_poly.pdbx_seq_one_letter_code
_entity_poly.pdbx_strand_id
1 'polypeptide(L)'
;MFVLRKALQDIQLKDILVPKGMHIQIPIPILHQNTNLLRHDAHQFKPERSEDGILGACKLAKTFIPFGLGTRICVGQYMAMIER
;
A
#
# COMPACT_ATOMS: atom_id res chain seq x y z
N MET A 1 0.23 6.56 -8.12
CA MET A 1 0.39 5.14 -8.49
C MET A 1 -0.86 4.37 -8.10
N PHE A 2 -1.63 3.87 -9.05
CA PHE A 2 -2.72 2.94 -8.77
C PHE A 2 -2.28 1.55 -9.16
N VAL A 3 -2.54 0.56 -8.31
CA VAL A 3 -2.31 -0.84 -8.66
C VAL A 3 -3.62 -1.42 -9.15
N LEU A 4 -3.65 -1.83 -10.42
CA LEU A 4 -4.80 -2.48 -11.02
C LEU A 4 -4.68 -4.01 -10.95
N ARG A 5 -5.80 -4.66 -10.69
CA ARG A 5 -6.00 -6.11 -10.83
C ARG A 5 -7.28 -6.34 -11.62
N LYS A 6 -7.35 -7.48 -12.30
CA LYS A 6 -8.58 -7.96 -12.95
C LYS A 6 -8.94 -9.29 -12.31
N ALA A 7 -10.20 -9.42 -11.89
CA ALA A 7 -10.72 -10.70 -11.40
C ALA A 7 -10.76 -11.69 -12.57
N LEU A 8 -10.01 -12.79 -12.49
CA LEU A 8 -9.99 -13.82 -13.54
C LEU A 8 -11.15 -14.81 -13.41
N GLN A 9 -11.77 -14.82 -12.24
CA GLN A 9 -12.94 -15.59 -11.85
C GLN A 9 -13.74 -14.79 -10.83
N ASP A 10 -14.93 -15.24 -10.48
CA ASP A 10 -15.70 -14.66 -9.38
C ASP A 10 -14.95 -14.88 -8.06
N ILE A 11 -14.81 -13.81 -7.28
CA ILE A 11 -14.06 -13.82 -6.02
C ILE A 11 -14.95 -13.23 -4.92
N GLN A 12 -15.13 -13.97 -3.83
CA GLN A 12 -15.74 -13.44 -2.62
C GLN A 12 -14.66 -12.76 -1.76
N LEU A 13 -14.78 -11.45 -1.58
CA LEU A 13 -13.87 -10.65 -0.76
C LEU A 13 -14.63 -10.12 0.47
N LYS A 14 -14.49 -10.82 1.59
CA LYS A 14 -15.35 -10.63 2.78
C LYS A 14 -16.82 -10.74 2.37
N ASP A 15 -17.60 -9.68 2.55
CA ASP A 15 -19.03 -9.63 2.22
C ASP A 15 -19.31 -9.09 0.81
N ILE A 16 -18.27 -8.90 0.00
CA ILE A 16 -18.35 -8.32 -1.34
C ILE A 16 -18.06 -9.38 -2.40
N LEU A 17 -19.01 -9.64 -3.30
CA LEU A 17 -18.79 -10.44 -4.49
C LEU A 17 -18.13 -9.58 -5.58
N VAL A 18 -16.98 -10.01 -6.08
CA VAL A 18 -16.28 -9.40 -7.21
C VAL A 18 -16.42 -10.32 -8.43
N PRO A 19 -17.22 -9.94 -9.43
CA PRO A 19 -17.42 -10.76 -10.63
C PRO A 19 -16.17 -10.89 -11.49
N LYS A 20 -16.07 -11.99 -12.22
CA LYS A 20 -15.07 -12.22 -13.27
C LYS A 20 -15.07 -11.05 -14.26
N GLY A 21 -13.89 -10.59 -14.58
CA GLY A 21 -13.66 -9.48 -15.51
C GLY A 21 -13.64 -8.11 -14.86
N MET A 22 -14.11 -7.97 -13.60
CA MET A 22 -14.10 -6.69 -12.89
C MET A 22 -12.68 -6.22 -12.58
N HIS A 23 -12.43 -4.93 -12.74
CA HIS A 23 -11.18 -4.30 -12.37
C HIS A 23 -11.22 -3.83 -10.91
N ILE A 24 -10.18 -4.19 -10.16
CA ILE A 24 -9.96 -3.75 -8.78
C ILE A 24 -8.82 -2.74 -8.81
N GLN A 25 -9.07 -1.54 -8.30
CA GLN A 25 -8.07 -0.48 -8.20
C GLN A 25 -7.67 -0.29 -6.75
N ILE A 26 -6.36 -0.33 -6.47
CA ILE A 26 -5.81 -0.05 -5.15
C ILE A 26 -5.17 1.35 -5.20
N PRO A 27 -5.78 2.35 -4.55
CA PRO A 27 -5.33 3.73 -4.57
C PRO A 27 -4.22 3.99 -3.53
N ILE A 28 -2.99 3.63 -3.87
CA ILE A 28 -1.85 3.71 -2.94
C ILE A 28 -1.65 5.12 -2.35
N PRO A 29 -1.69 6.23 -3.11
CA PRO A 29 -1.51 7.57 -2.55
C PRO A 29 -2.57 7.94 -1.51
N ILE A 30 -3.83 7.56 -1.78
CA ILE A 30 -4.95 7.81 -0.86
C ILE A 30 -4.75 6.98 0.41
N LEU A 31 -4.34 5.72 0.25
CA LEU A 31 -4.05 4.83 1.38
C LEU A 31 -2.93 5.41 2.26
N HIS A 32 -1.86 5.94 1.67
CA HIS A 32 -0.69 6.50 2.37
C HIS A 32 -0.95 7.85 3.06
N GLN A 33 -2.04 8.52 2.72
CA GLN A 33 -2.42 9.80 3.33
C GLN A 33 -3.61 9.68 4.28
N ASN A 34 -4.19 8.49 4.41
CA ASN A 34 -5.37 8.28 5.23
C ASN A 34 -5.01 8.34 6.73
N THR A 35 -5.36 9.43 7.39
CA THR A 35 -5.08 9.69 8.82
C THR A 35 -5.77 8.72 9.79
N ASN A 36 -6.80 7.99 9.35
CA ASN A 36 -7.42 6.93 10.15
C ASN A 36 -6.57 5.65 10.16
N LEU A 37 -5.82 5.41 9.08
CA LEU A 37 -4.97 4.23 8.90
C LEU A 37 -3.49 4.51 9.23
N LEU A 38 -3.07 5.76 9.08
CA LEU A 38 -1.75 6.27 9.43
C LEU A 38 -1.79 7.08 10.73
N ARG A 39 -0.64 7.62 11.13
CA ARG A 39 -0.58 8.63 12.20
C ARG A 39 -1.34 9.89 11.76
N HIS A 40 -1.85 10.64 12.74
CA HIS A 40 -2.74 11.81 12.52
C HIS A 40 -2.08 12.92 11.68
N ASP A 41 -0.75 12.90 11.61
CA ASP A 41 0.09 13.86 10.90
C ASP A 41 0.52 13.36 9.51
N ALA A 42 -0.16 12.38 8.90
CA ALA A 42 0.16 11.80 7.58
C ALA A 42 0.36 12.82 6.45
N HIS A 43 -0.28 14.00 6.54
CA HIS A 43 -0.13 15.08 5.56
C HIS A 43 1.10 15.97 5.76
N GLN A 44 1.82 15.82 6.87
CA GLN A 44 3.06 16.53 7.15
C GLN A 44 4.24 15.69 6.69
N PHE A 45 5.18 16.31 5.98
CA PHE A 45 6.47 15.70 5.64
C PHE A 45 7.35 15.68 6.89
N LYS A 46 7.51 14.49 7.48
CA LYS A 46 8.34 14.23 8.66
C LYS A 46 9.28 13.05 8.36
N PRO A 47 10.46 13.30 7.78
CA PRO A 47 11.39 12.25 7.39
C PRO A 47 11.83 11.38 8.57
N GLU A 48 11.87 11.94 9.78
CA GLU A 48 12.22 11.24 11.03
C GLU A 48 11.32 10.03 11.31
N ARG A 49 10.09 9.98 10.76
CA ARG A 49 9.18 8.82 10.90
C ARG A 49 9.72 7.54 10.26
N SER A 50 10.63 7.68 9.30
CA SER A 50 11.20 6.54 8.57
C SER A 50 12.46 5.99 9.23
N GLU A 51 12.97 6.66 10.28
CA GLU A 51 14.18 6.23 11.01
C GLU A 51 13.94 4.91 11.75
N ASP A 52 12.74 4.71 12.32
CA ASP A 52 12.30 3.44 12.93
C ASP A 52 11.76 2.43 11.89
N GLY A 53 12.01 2.66 10.60
CA GLY A 53 11.53 1.83 9.50
C GLY A 53 10.01 1.89 9.29
N ILE A 54 9.44 0.83 8.71
CA ILE A 54 8.02 0.78 8.28
C ILE A 54 7.05 0.89 9.48
N LEU A 55 7.46 0.42 10.66
CA LEU A 55 6.67 0.49 11.90
C LEU A 55 6.62 1.91 12.48
N GLY A 56 7.68 2.72 12.29
CA GLY A 56 7.66 4.15 12.63
C GLY A 56 6.69 4.95 11.76
N ALA A 57 6.62 4.59 10.48
CA ALA A 57 5.82 5.30 9.48
C ALA A 57 4.30 5.02 9.58
N CYS A 58 3.87 3.90 10.18
CA CYS A 58 2.48 3.47 10.14
C CYS A 58 1.97 2.75 11.40
N LYS A 59 0.70 2.99 11.76
CA LYS A 59 0.00 2.23 12.81
C LYS A 59 -0.26 0.78 12.41
N LEU A 60 -0.50 0.54 11.11
CA LEU A 60 -0.72 -0.79 10.56
C LEU A 60 0.40 -1.12 9.58
N ALA A 61 1.18 -2.18 9.86
CA ALA A 61 2.34 -2.56 9.04
C ALA A 61 2.04 -2.83 7.55
N LYS A 62 0.76 -2.91 7.14
CA LYS A 62 0.30 -3.19 5.77
C LYS A 62 -0.29 -1.98 5.04
N THR A 63 -0.28 -0.78 5.63
CA THR A 63 -0.86 0.43 4.99
C THR A 63 0.17 1.27 4.26
N PHE A 64 1.45 1.25 4.67
CA PHE A 64 2.55 1.85 3.92
C PHE A 64 3.21 0.84 2.99
N ILE A 65 2.90 0.96 1.71
CA ILE A 65 3.29 0.02 0.64
C ILE A 65 3.86 0.77 -0.58
N PRO A 66 4.92 1.58 -0.42
CA PRO A 66 5.49 2.39 -1.52
C PRO A 66 6.03 1.53 -2.67
N PHE A 67 6.38 0.28 -2.38
CA PHE A 67 6.86 -0.70 -3.34
C PHE A 67 5.83 -1.80 -3.66
N GLY A 68 4.58 -1.64 -3.21
CA GLY A 68 3.56 -2.68 -3.27
C GLY A 68 3.61 -3.65 -2.09
N LEU A 69 2.87 -4.76 -2.21
CA LEU A 69 2.69 -5.76 -1.15
C LEU A 69 2.49 -7.15 -1.75
N GLY A 70 2.95 -8.18 -1.05
CA GLY A 70 2.75 -9.58 -1.40
C GLY A 70 3.66 -10.06 -2.53
N THR A 71 3.20 -11.06 -3.29
CA THR A 71 4.00 -11.77 -4.32
C THR A 71 4.39 -10.91 -5.53
N ARG A 72 3.82 -9.71 -5.65
CA ARG A 72 4.10 -8.75 -6.73
C ARG A 72 4.69 -7.44 -6.20
N ILE A 73 5.45 -7.52 -5.10
CA ILE A 73 6.24 -6.42 -4.58
C ILE A 73 7.32 -6.02 -5.60
N CYS A 74 7.72 -4.74 -5.61
CA CYS A 74 8.74 -4.24 -6.53
C CYS A 74 10.04 -5.02 -6.33
N VAL A 75 10.52 -5.69 -7.39
CA VAL A 75 11.78 -6.44 -7.37
C VAL A 75 12.97 -5.52 -7.07
N GLY A 76 12.89 -4.24 -7.47
CA GLY A 76 13.90 -3.23 -7.22
C GLY A 76 13.82 -2.59 -5.82
N GLN A 77 12.95 -3.06 -4.91
CA GLN A 77 12.81 -2.44 -3.59
C GLN A 77 14.14 -2.35 -2.84
N TYR A 78 14.90 -3.44 -2.79
CA TYR A 78 16.18 -3.47 -2.07
C TYR A 78 17.22 -2.57 -2.74
N MET A 79 17.33 -2.64 -4.06
CA MET A 79 18.22 -1.78 -4.83
C MET A 79 17.90 -0.30 -4.58
N ALA A 80 16.63 0.08 -4.71
CA ALA A 80 16.17 1.43 -4.47
C ALA A 80 16.27 1.88 -2.99
N MET A 81 16.47 0.98 -2.03
CA MET A 81 16.75 1.37 -0.63
C MET A 81 18.25 1.55 -0.38
N ILE A 82 19.10 0.81 -1.11
CA ILE A 82 20.56 0.88 -1.01
C ILE A 82 21.13 2.07 -1.79
N GLU A 83 20.54 2.41 -2.94
CA GLU A 83 20.97 3.54 -3.78
C GLU A 83 20.61 4.93 -3.22
N ARG A 84 19.99 4.99 -2.05
CA ARG A 84 19.48 6.24 -1.44
C ARG A 84 20.49 6.98 -0.59
#